data_AF-A0A7Z0QI95-F1
#
_entry.id   AF-A0A7Z0QI95-F1
#
_cell.length_a   1.000
_cell.length_b   1.000
_cell.length_c   1.000
_cell.angle_alpha   90.00
_cell.angle_beta   90.00
_cell.angle_gamma   90.00
#
_symmetry.space_group_name_H-M   'P 1'
#
loop_
_entity.id
_entity.type
_entity.pdbx_description
1 polymer ?
#
loop_
_entity_poly.entity_id
_entity_poly.type
_entity_poly.pdbx_seq_one_letter_code
_entity_poly.pdbx_strand_id
1 'polypeptide(L)'
;MYVDQGPKWTAEDRADYYTRDQGSRLIKLTWLRALKAKDGQPFLSDGLTRYGFLPNPGNDANLPVGLHTTGPAESRMVGITCSACHTRQVEVGGKTYRIDGGPAFMDFQEFLSDLDKAVGDVTASDTAFAAFAAAVSQPATPSAADVAALRQRVDAWHRRVHAFVTGTLPPVGWGPGRLDAIGIIFNRISGTDVGPPPDYLIPENMKIGDAPVRYPFLWNSPMQNQTDWAGFVLNGNRVFALARNTGQALAFGNFEPRRSFGPFFNYANSINFDGLKRLEELLLKMGPPKWPSDWPIDSKLAKDGQKIFERQCSKGCHEKKEVRALRDLFVTTWVTPIQNVGTDTRQFDELGWRVKTGALKGAGIPLIARHLEEEDYAVHMMFSAVAGAILDNKLYLGSDVGPGDGFGSSLPPNAQKAPSTSLSLSPAPVKASIAPPSSAQPPNQPESLTIEPGTLLERTLNRGEYEARVLEGIWAAAPYLHNGSVPTLAELLVPPAKRMSQFKVGARYDVKNVGLDVTQEGPTRPVTDCNDLNSGNSRCGHDYGTRLSDDEKKALLEYLKTL
;
A
#
# COMPACT_ATOMS: atom_id res chain seq x y z
N MET A 1 16.87 14.69 12.04
CA MET A 1 16.04 15.89 12.27
C MET A 1 14.73 15.76 11.51
N TYR A 2 13.68 16.47 11.92
CA TYR A 2 12.40 16.50 11.21
C TYR A 2 12.34 17.74 10.32
N VAL A 3 11.82 17.58 9.10
CA VAL A 3 11.56 18.71 8.20
C VAL A 3 10.35 19.51 8.71
N ASP A 4 10.35 20.83 8.47
CA ASP A 4 9.20 21.68 8.79
C ASP A 4 8.01 21.35 7.86
N GLN A 5 6.95 20.81 8.46
CA GLN A 5 5.68 20.47 7.79
C GLN A 5 4.53 21.34 8.33
N GLY A 6 4.86 22.55 8.79
CA GLY A 6 3.92 23.53 9.28
C GLY A 6 3.68 23.45 10.80
N PRO A 7 3.24 24.56 11.40
CA PRO A 7 3.12 24.69 12.86
C PRO A 7 1.99 23.84 13.46
N LYS A 8 1.07 23.32 12.64
CA LYS A 8 -0.01 22.42 13.08
C LYS A 8 0.45 20.97 13.21
N TRP A 9 1.61 20.60 12.64
CA TRP A 9 2.15 19.25 12.70
C TRP A 9 3.07 19.08 13.91
N THR A 10 2.48 18.63 15.02
CA THR A 10 3.17 18.52 16.30
C THR A 10 3.93 17.20 16.46
N ALA A 11 4.79 17.10 17.47
CA ALA A 11 5.46 15.84 17.81
C ALA A 11 4.46 14.76 18.29
N GLU A 12 3.38 15.16 18.96
CA GLU A 12 2.30 14.26 19.38
C GLU A 12 1.52 13.74 18.18
N ASP A 13 1.10 14.63 17.26
CA ASP A 13 0.42 14.24 16.02
C ASP A 13 1.27 13.28 15.17
N ARG A 14 2.61 13.47 15.16
CA ARG A 14 3.55 12.54 14.51
C ARG A 14 3.61 11.17 15.20
N ALA A 15 3.75 11.15 16.53
CA ALA A 15 3.80 9.90 17.29
C ALA A 15 2.51 9.09 17.07
N ASP A 16 1.37 9.78 17.07
CA ASP A 16 0.06 9.23 16.72
C ASP A 16 0.07 8.64 15.29
N TYR A 17 0.47 9.41 14.28
CA TYR A 17 0.53 8.98 12.89
C TYR A 17 1.38 7.71 12.66
N TYR A 18 2.50 7.57 13.38
CA TYR A 18 3.39 6.41 13.24
C TYR A 18 2.75 5.08 13.68
N THR A 19 1.79 5.11 14.60
CA THR A 19 1.23 3.89 15.22
C THR A 19 -0.28 3.83 15.20
N ARG A 20 -0.97 4.79 14.56
CA ARG A 20 -2.43 4.83 14.51
C ARG A 20 -2.97 3.54 13.88
N ASP A 21 -3.75 2.79 14.66
CA ASP A 21 -4.48 1.60 14.20
C ASP A 21 -5.47 1.98 13.10
N GLN A 22 -5.46 1.19 12.03
CA GLN A 22 -6.31 1.32 10.85
C GLN A 22 -7.14 0.06 10.61
N GLY A 23 -6.96 -0.95 11.47
CA GLY A 23 -7.57 -2.26 11.35
C GLY A 23 -6.70 -3.33 10.70
N SER A 24 -5.44 -3.02 10.39
CA SER A 24 -4.51 -4.00 9.83
C SER A 24 -4.19 -5.12 10.84
N ARG A 25 -4.12 -6.36 10.37
CA ARG A 25 -3.74 -7.54 11.13
C ARG A 25 -2.75 -8.36 10.29
N LEU A 26 -1.48 -8.31 10.66
CA LEU A 26 -0.41 -9.02 9.97
C LEU A 26 -0.12 -10.36 10.65
N ILE A 27 0.32 -10.32 11.91
CA ILE A 27 0.79 -11.49 12.66
C ILE A 27 0.72 -11.22 14.16
N LYS A 28 0.57 -12.25 15.00
CA LYS A 28 0.72 -12.10 16.45
C LYS A 28 2.12 -11.61 16.83
N LEU A 29 2.19 -10.68 17.78
CA LEU A 29 3.46 -10.12 18.26
C LEU A 29 4.38 -11.18 18.86
N THR A 30 3.82 -12.13 19.60
CA THR A 30 4.59 -13.24 20.21
C THR A 30 5.20 -14.14 19.14
N TRP A 31 4.48 -14.39 18.04
CA TRP A 31 4.99 -15.16 16.91
C TRP A 31 6.12 -14.41 16.23
N LEU A 32 5.89 -13.14 15.85
CA LEU A 32 6.90 -12.30 15.19
C LEU A 32 8.21 -12.21 15.98
N ARG A 33 8.14 -12.11 17.32
CA ARG A 33 9.31 -12.07 18.20
C ARG A 33 10.04 -13.42 18.29
N ALA A 34 9.35 -14.53 18.08
CA ALA A 34 9.91 -15.88 18.11
C ALA A 34 10.53 -16.30 16.76
N LEU A 35 10.22 -15.58 15.67
CA LEU A 35 10.78 -15.85 14.35
C LEU A 35 12.27 -15.48 14.26
N LYS A 36 12.96 -16.19 13.37
CA LYS A 36 14.35 -15.93 13.00
C LYS A 36 14.44 -15.47 11.55
N ALA A 37 15.38 -14.58 11.26
CA ALA A 37 15.76 -14.22 9.91
C ALA A 37 16.66 -15.31 9.29
N LYS A 38 16.99 -15.15 8.00
CA LYS A 38 17.77 -16.10 7.20
C LYS A 38 19.17 -16.39 7.79
N ASP A 39 19.75 -15.43 8.49
CA ASP A 39 21.05 -15.54 9.17
C ASP A 39 20.95 -16.19 10.57
N GLY A 40 19.74 -16.58 11.00
CA GLY A 40 19.47 -17.18 12.29
C GLY A 40 19.28 -16.17 13.44
N GLN A 41 19.47 -14.87 13.20
CA GLN A 41 19.21 -13.83 14.20
C GLN A 41 17.69 -13.64 14.42
N PRO A 42 17.26 -13.04 15.54
CA PRO A 42 15.85 -12.68 15.72
C PRO A 42 15.35 -11.83 14.54
N PHE A 43 14.13 -12.10 14.06
CA PHE A 43 13.58 -11.44 12.87
C PHE A 43 13.51 -9.91 12.99
N LEU A 44 13.38 -9.40 14.22
CA LEU A 44 13.30 -7.97 14.55
C LEU A 44 14.65 -7.36 15.01
N SER A 45 15.76 -8.09 14.91
CA SER A 45 17.05 -7.71 15.52
C SER A 45 17.62 -6.36 15.06
N ASP A 46 17.41 -5.99 13.79
CA ASP A 46 17.84 -4.74 13.16
C ASP A 46 16.71 -3.68 13.10
N GLY A 47 15.58 -3.91 13.78
CA GLY A 47 14.40 -3.06 13.69
C GLY A 47 13.74 -3.05 12.30
N LEU A 48 14.00 -4.06 11.46
CA LEU A 48 13.56 -4.19 10.07
C LEU A 48 14.17 -3.15 9.12
N THR A 49 15.27 -2.50 9.52
CA THR A 49 15.96 -1.49 8.69
C THR A 49 16.46 -2.05 7.37
N ARG A 50 16.76 -3.37 7.28
CA ARG A 50 17.07 -4.06 6.02
C ARG A 50 15.97 -3.93 4.94
N TYR A 51 14.71 -3.73 5.32
CA TYR A 51 13.60 -3.49 4.39
C TYR A 51 13.22 -2.01 4.29
N GLY A 52 14.03 -1.09 4.80
CA GLY A 52 13.76 0.34 4.77
C GLY A 52 12.75 0.85 5.80
N PHE A 53 12.37 0.02 6.79
CA PHE A 53 11.64 0.51 7.96
C PHE A 53 12.49 1.48 8.77
N LEU A 54 11.83 2.41 9.43
CA LEU A 54 12.49 3.50 10.12
C LEU A 54 12.32 3.37 11.65
N PRO A 55 13.34 3.72 12.47
CA PRO A 55 13.23 3.62 13.92
C PRO A 55 12.07 4.44 14.50
N ASN A 56 11.38 3.87 15.50
CA ASN A 56 10.32 4.52 16.26
C ASN A 56 10.52 4.29 17.78
N PRO A 57 11.44 5.02 18.42
CA PRO A 57 11.77 4.80 19.83
C PRO A 57 10.60 5.07 20.79
N GLY A 58 9.54 5.74 20.34
CA GLY A 58 8.31 5.96 21.12
C GLY A 58 7.30 4.82 21.07
N ASN A 59 7.60 3.72 20.38
CA ASN A 59 6.72 2.55 20.29
C ASN A 59 6.96 1.59 21.48
N ASP A 60 5.94 1.36 22.29
CA ASP A 60 6.02 0.50 23.49
C ASP A 60 6.37 -0.97 23.21
N ALA A 61 6.12 -1.44 21.98
CA ALA A 61 6.46 -2.80 21.55
C ALA A 61 7.86 -2.89 20.90
N ASN A 62 8.59 -1.77 20.83
CA ASN A 62 9.85 -1.59 20.10
C ASN A 62 9.74 -1.94 18.61
N LEU A 63 8.61 -1.59 18.00
CA LEU A 63 8.36 -1.77 16.58
C LEU A 63 8.70 -0.49 15.79
N PRO A 64 9.17 -0.58 14.53
CA PRO A 64 9.50 0.57 13.71
C PRO A 64 8.26 1.42 13.34
N VAL A 65 8.52 2.60 12.75
CA VAL A 65 7.48 3.45 12.16
C VAL A 65 6.68 2.61 11.17
N GLY A 66 5.35 2.69 11.27
CA GLY A 66 4.49 1.92 10.38
C GLY A 66 4.03 0.58 10.94
N LEU A 67 4.58 0.11 12.07
CA LEU A 67 4.09 -1.08 12.74
C LEU A 67 3.48 -0.70 14.10
N HIS A 68 2.25 -1.16 14.32
CA HIS A 68 1.50 -0.91 15.54
C HIS A 68 1.03 -2.22 16.16
N THR A 69 0.52 -2.14 17.40
CA THR A 69 -0.08 -3.29 18.08
C THR A 69 -1.50 -3.03 18.51
N THR A 70 -2.37 -4.04 18.39
CA THR A 70 -3.79 -3.99 18.81
C THR A 70 -4.21 -5.24 19.57
N GLY A 71 -5.26 -5.13 20.37
CA GLY A 71 -5.82 -6.26 21.13
C GLY A 71 -5.15 -6.45 22.50
N PRO A 72 -5.64 -7.39 23.31
CA PRO A 72 -5.12 -7.65 24.64
C PRO A 72 -3.71 -8.27 24.58
N ALA A 73 -2.99 -8.30 25.69
CA ALA A 73 -1.57 -8.65 25.72
C ALA A 73 -1.27 -10.07 25.19
N GLU A 74 -2.13 -11.03 25.51
CA GLU A 74 -2.04 -12.45 25.16
C GLU A 74 -2.33 -12.76 23.68
N SER A 75 -3.06 -11.88 22.98
CA SER A 75 -3.39 -12.02 21.57
C SER A 75 -3.00 -10.78 20.76
N ARG A 76 -2.01 -10.02 21.26
CA ARG A 76 -1.59 -8.75 20.68
C ARG A 76 -1.16 -8.94 19.23
N MET A 77 -1.90 -8.31 18.32
CA MET A 77 -1.68 -8.37 16.89
C MET A 77 -0.78 -7.23 16.46
N VAL A 78 0.21 -7.52 15.61
CA VAL A 78 0.97 -6.53 14.86
C VAL A 78 0.21 -6.22 13.58
N GLY A 79 0.10 -4.95 13.22
CA GLY A 79 -0.46 -4.51 11.94
C GLY A 79 0.40 -3.42 11.31
N ILE A 80 0.31 -3.30 9.98
CA ILE A 80 0.97 -2.24 9.22
C ILE A 80 0.05 -1.01 9.14
N THR A 81 0.64 0.18 9.21
CA THR A 81 -0.05 1.47 9.05
C THR A 81 0.48 2.20 7.82
N CYS A 82 -0.27 3.18 7.32
CA CYS A 82 0.16 4.03 6.20
C CYS A 82 1.57 4.59 6.38
N SER A 83 1.99 4.88 7.61
CA SER A 83 3.29 5.49 7.87
C SER A 83 4.49 4.59 7.52
N ALA A 84 4.30 3.27 7.36
CA ALA A 84 5.35 2.36 6.85
C ALA A 84 5.77 2.74 5.42
N CYS A 85 4.78 2.98 4.56
CA CYS A 85 4.95 3.31 3.15
C CYS A 85 5.08 4.82 2.90
N HIS A 86 4.56 5.63 3.82
CA HIS A 86 4.45 7.08 3.69
C HIS A 86 5.26 7.87 4.71
N THR A 87 6.37 7.30 5.22
CA THR A 87 7.37 8.06 5.97
C THR A 87 8.74 7.78 5.40
N ARG A 88 9.52 8.82 5.14
CA ARG A 88 10.84 8.65 4.52
C ARG A 88 11.94 9.42 5.22
N GLN A 89 13.17 9.02 4.92
CA GLN A 89 14.36 9.78 5.27
C GLN A 89 15.21 10.06 4.03
N VAL A 90 15.84 11.22 4.04
CA VAL A 90 16.85 11.63 3.07
C VAL A 90 18.12 12.09 3.80
N GLU A 91 19.27 11.90 3.15
CA GLU A 91 20.59 12.20 3.70
C GLU A 91 21.34 13.21 2.83
N VAL A 92 21.79 14.29 3.46
CA VAL A 92 22.57 15.35 2.81
C VAL A 92 23.71 15.75 3.75
N GLY A 93 24.95 15.68 3.27
CA GLY A 93 26.13 16.10 4.04
C GLY A 93 26.27 15.41 5.40
N GLY A 94 25.92 14.11 5.49
CA GLY A 94 25.96 13.33 6.74
C GLY A 94 24.82 13.63 7.72
N LYS A 95 23.86 14.49 7.37
CA LYS A 95 22.64 14.74 8.16
C LYS A 95 21.45 14.00 7.58
N THR A 96 20.62 13.42 8.45
CA THR A 96 19.38 12.76 8.05
C THR A 96 18.15 13.63 8.34
N TYR A 97 17.32 13.83 7.32
CA TYR A 97 16.08 14.59 7.36
C TYR A 97 14.89 13.64 7.24
N ARG A 98 14.01 13.64 8.24
CA ARG A 98 12.78 12.85 8.30
C ARG A 98 11.61 13.66 7.74
N ILE A 99 10.85 13.02 6.87
CA ILE A 99 9.73 13.61 6.13
C ILE A 99 8.53 12.69 6.28
N ASP A 100 7.51 13.17 7.00
CA ASP A 100 6.27 12.46 7.24
C ASP A 100 5.32 12.67 6.05
N GLY A 101 4.52 11.66 5.69
CA GLY A 101 3.70 11.68 4.48
C GLY A 101 4.47 11.52 3.17
N GLY A 102 5.80 11.34 3.21
CA GLY A 102 6.63 11.19 2.02
C GLY A 102 6.82 9.73 1.59
N PRO A 103 7.10 9.46 0.30
CA PRO A 103 7.28 8.10 -0.19
C PRO A 103 8.48 7.42 0.46
N ALA A 104 8.23 6.39 1.26
CA ALA A 104 9.27 5.62 1.93
C ALA A 104 10.16 4.89 0.93
N PHE A 105 11.36 4.48 1.37
CA PHE A 105 12.18 3.49 0.68
C PHE A 105 11.91 2.07 1.19
N MET A 106 10.70 1.83 1.70
CA MET A 106 10.31 0.52 2.22
C MET A 106 10.23 -0.50 1.08
N ASP A 107 10.90 -1.64 1.23
CA ASP A 107 10.75 -2.82 0.37
C ASP A 107 9.69 -3.76 0.97
N PHE A 108 8.43 -3.52 0.60
CA PHE A 108 7.31 -4.30 1.11
C PHE A 108 7.34 -5.76 0.64
N GLN A 109 7.81 -5.99 -0.59
CA GLN A 109 7.89 -7.33 -1.15
C GLN A 109 8.90 -8.19 -0.42
N GLU A 110 10.12 -7.68 -0.19
CA GLU A 110 11.16 -8.45 0.50
C GLU A 110 10.77 -8.71 1.96
N PHE A 111 10.18 -7.71 2.64
CA PHE A 111 9.64 -7.88 3.99
C PHE A 111 8.61 -9.02 4.07
N LEU A 112 7.63 -9.02 3.15
CA LEU A 112 6.56 -10.02 3.17
C LEU A 112 7.08 -11.40 2.74
N SER A 113 7.99 -11.46 1.78
CA SER A 113 8.63 -12.70 1.32
C SER A 113 9.44 -13.38 2.42
N ASP A 114 10.24 -12.60 3.15
CA ASP A 114 11.04 -13.12 4.26
C ASP A 114 10.18 -13.47 5.49
N LEU A 115 9.07 -12.76 5.71
CA LEU A 115 8.11 -13.12 6.75
C LEU A 115 7.45 -14.47 6.44
N ASP A 116 6.97 -14.68 5.20
CA ASP A 116 6.41 -15.97 4.75
C ASP A 116 7.45 -17.08 4.89
N LYS A 117 8.68 -16.83 4.43
CA LYS A 117 9.78 -17.80 4.55
C LYS A 117 10.11 -18.14 6.00
N ALA A 118 10.19 -17.15 6.89
CA ALA A 118 10.48 -17.36 8.30
C ALA A 118 9.40 -18.23 8.98
N VAL A 119 8.13 -18.03 8.64
CA VAL A 119 7.05 -18.89 9.16
C VAL A 119 7.05 -20.27 8.50
N GLY A 120 7.35 -20.34 7.20
CA GLY A 120 7.57 -21.62 6.51
C GLY A 120 8.67 -22.47 7.15
N ASP A 121 9.77 -21.83 7.59
CA ASP A 121 10.88 -22.54 8.24
C ASP A 121 10.50 -23.10 9.61
N VAL A 122 9.66 -22.39 10.40
CA VAL A 122 9.21 -22.93 11.69
C VAL A 122 8.19 -24.05 11.53
N THR A 123 7.41 -24.06 10.45
CA THR A 123 6.40 -25.11 10.18
C THR A 123 6.97 -26.31 9.42
N ALA A 124 8.21 -26.22 8.91
CA ALA A 124 8.83 -27.25 8.08
C ALA A 124 9.13 -28.58 8.80
N SER A 125 9.29 -28.58 10.13
CA SER A 125 9.56 -29.79 10.91
C SER A 125 9.06 -29.67 12.35
N ASP A 126 8.79 -30.80 12.98
CA ASP A 126 8.33 -30.83 14.39
C ASP A 126 9.40 -30.29 15.35
N THR A 127 10.69 -30.50 15.04
CA THR A 127 11.79 -29.95 15.84
C THR A 127 11.85 -28.42 15.76
N ALA A 128 11.75 -27.84 14.55
CA ALA A 128 11.71 -26.39 14.39
C ALA A 128 10.47 -25.79 15.07
N PHE A 129 9.32 -26.46 14.91
CA PHE A 129 8.07 -26.00 15.51
C PHE A 129 8.10 -26.09 17.04
N ALA A 130 8.69 -27.13 17.62
CA ALA A 130 8.84 -27.26 19.07
C ALA A 130 9.68 -26.11 19.65
N ALA A 131 10.76 -25.71 18.97
CA ALA A 131 11.58 -24.56 19.39
C ALA A 131 10.79 -23.24 19.30
N PHE A 132 10.01 -23.04 18.23
CA PHE A 132 9.12 -21.90 18.09
C PHE A 132 8.04 -21.87 19.17
N ALA A 133 7.40 -23.01 19.45
CA ALA A 133 6.36 -23.13 20.48
C ALA A 133 6.91 -22.80 21.88
N ALA A 134 8.09 -23.30 22.22
CA ALA A 134 8.77 -22.96 23.47
C ALA A 134 9.04 -21.44 23.60
N ALA A 135 9.38 -20.77 22.49
CA ALA A 135 9.62 -19.33 22.47
C ALA A 135 8.34 -18.47 22.56
N VAL A 136 7.20 -18.99 22.07
CA VAL A 136 5.90 -18.29 22.11
C VAL A 136 5.19 -18.47 23.45
N SER A 137 5.40 -19.60 24.14
CA SER A 137 4.67 -19.96 25.36
C SER A 137 5.24 -19.33 26.64
N GLN A 138 4.35 -19.05 27.60
CA GLN A 138 4.68 -18.66 28.96
C GLN A 138 3.86 -19.54 29.94
N PRO A 139 4.46 -20.44 30.73
CA PRO A 139 5.90 -20.75 30.79
C PRO A 139 6.42 -21.43 29.51
N ALA A 140 7.75 -21.38 29.29
CA ALA A 140 8.45 -21.88 28.09
C ALA A 140 8.45 -23.43 27.91
N THR A 141 7.62 -24.14 28.67
CA THR A 141 7.42 -25.60 28.61
C THR A 141 5.93 -25.88 28.35
N PRO A 142 5.43 -25.62 27.13
CA PRO A 142 4.03 -25.90 26.79
C PRO A 142 3.73 -27.41 26.82
N SER A 143 2.47 -27.76 27.12
CA SER A 143 2.04 -29.16 27.01
C SER A 143 2.00 -29.60 25.54
N ALA A 144 2.03 -30.91 25.28
CA ALA A 144 1.89 -31.44 23.92
C ALA A 144 0.58 -30.99 23.25
N ALA A 145 -0.50 -30.84 24.04
CA ALA A 145 -1.78 -30.32 23.56
C ALA A 145 -1.70 -28.85 23.13
N ASP A 146 -0.99 -28.01 23.91
CA ASP A 146 -0.79 -26.59 23.57
C ASP A 146 0.06 -26.42 22.31
N VAL A 147 1.11 -27.25 22.15
CA VAL A 147 1.94 -27.27 20.94
C VAL A 147 1.10 -27.66 19.73
N ALA A 148 0.27 -28.70 19.83
CA ALA A 148 -0.61 -29.11 18.74
C ALA A 148 -1.65 -28.03 18.37
N ALA A 149 -2.25 -27.37 19.36
CA ALA A 149 -3.19 -26.28 19.14
C ALA A 149 -2.51 -25.04 18.51
N LEU A 150 -1.28 -24.72 18.93
CA LEU A 150 -0.48 -23.67 18.30
C LEU A 150 -0.13 -24.02 16.86
N ARG A 151 0.28 -25.27 16.59
CA ARG A 151 0.59 -25.76 15.23
C ARG A 151 -0.57 -25.58 14.29
N GLN A 152 -1.76 -26.01 14.71
CA GLN A 152 -2.97 -25.87 13.90
C GLN A 152 -3.24 -24.41 13.52
N ARG A 153 -3.04 -23.47 14.45
CA ARG A 153 -3.25 -22.04 14.22
C ARG A 153 -2.19 -21.42 13.31
N VAL A 154 -0.91 -21.73 13.55
CA VAL A 154 0.20 -21.22 12.73
C VAL A 154 0.11 -21.78 11.31
N ASP A 155 -0.20 -23.08 11.14
CA ASP A 155 -0.37 -23.69 9.82
C ASP A 155 -1.57 -23.07 9.08
N ALA A 156 -2.68 -22.77 9.77
CA ALA A 156 -3.83 -22.11 9.15
C ALA A 156 -3.52 -20.68 8.70
N TRP A 157 -2.80 -19.91 9.52
CA TRP A 157 -2.31 -18.58 9.15
C TRP A 157 -1.33 -18.66 7.96
N HIS A 158 -0.36 -19.58 8.05
CA HIS A 158 0.71 -19.70 7.06
C HIS A 158 0.17 -20.13 5.70
N ARG A 159 -0.80 -21.05 5.64
CA ARG A 159 -1.44 -21.43 4.37
C ARG A 159 -2.03 -20.23 3.62
N ARG A 160 -2.72 -19.33 4.32
CA ARG A 160 -3.35 -18.14 3.70
C ARG A 160 -2.30 -17.12 3.26
N VAL A 161 -1.31 -16.84 4.11
CA VAL A 161 -0.21 -15.90 3.79
C VAL A 161 0.65 -16.43 2.66
N HIS A 162 1.03 -17.71 2.69
CA HIS A 162 1.84 -18.33 1.66
C HIS A 162 1.12 -18.33 0.30
N ALA A 163 -0.19 -18.64 0.29
CA ALA A 163 -0.99 -18.56 -0.94
C ALA A 163 -1.03 -17.14 -1.49
N PHE A 164 -1.19 -16.13 -0.62
CA PHE A 164 -1.13 -14.72 -1.03
C PHE A 164 0.23 -14.33 -1.59
N VAL A 165 1.32 -14.65 -0.89
CA VAL A 165 2.69 -14.32 -1.27
C VAL A 165 3.06 -14.96 -2.61
N THR A 166 2.79 -16.25 -2.77
CA THR A 166 3.11 -16.98 -4.01
C THR A 166 2.21 -16.60 -5.18
N GLY A 167 0.94 -16.25 -4.93
CA GLY A 167 0.00 -15.84 -5.97
C GLY A 167 0.14 -14.37 -6.41
N THR A 168 0.72 -13.51 -5.56
CA THR A 168 0.75 -12.05 -5.75
C THR A 168 2.13 -11.52 -6.10
N LEU A 169 3.18 -11.95 -5.39
CA LEU A 169 4.49 -11.28 -5.50
C LEU A 169 5.21 -11.73 -6.78
N PRO A 170 5.70 -10.80 -7.61
CA PRO A 170 6.40 -11.15 -8.84
C PRO A 170 7.76 -11.79 -8.55
N PRO A 171 8.26 -12.70 -9.42
CA PRO A 171 9.58 -13.29 -9.27
C PRO A 171 10.71 -12.27 -9.28
N VAL A 172 10.56 -11.19 -10.07
CA VAL A 172 11.45 -10.03 -10.07
C VAL A 172 10.81 -8.96 -9.22
N GLY A 173 11.49 -8.54 -8.16
CA GLY A 173 10.88 -7.66 -7.16
C GLY A 173 10.57 -6.25 -7.65
N TRP A 174 9.52 -5.64 -7.10
CA TRP A 174 9.18 -4.23 -7.32
C TRP A 174 10.33 -3.29 -6.89
N GLY A 175 11.08 -3.69 -5.87
CA GLY A 175 12.20 -2.96 -5.28
C GLY A 175 11.78 -1.79 -4.37
N PRO A 176 12.74 -1.16 -3.65
CA PRO A 176 12.43 -0.25 -2.55
C PRO A 176 11.61 0.99 -2.94
N GLY A 177 10.57 1.30 -2.18
CA GLY A 177 9.75 2.49 -2.44
C GLY A 177 8.68 2.30 -3.51
N ARG A 178 8.43 1.05 -3.92
CA ARG A 178 7.33 0.67 -4.82
C ARG A 178 6.61 -0.55 -4.31
N LEU A 179 5.35 -0.65 -4.68
CA LEU A 179 4.60 -1.90 -4.66
C LEU A 179 3.47 -1.85 -5.69
N ASP A 180 2.85 -2.99 -5.94
CA ASP A 180 1.60 -3.05 -6.69
C ASP A 180 0.41 -2.95 -5.73
N ALA A 181 -0.09 -1.73 -5.51
CA ALA A 181 -1.10 -1.46 -4.49
C ALA A 181 -2.46 -2.04 -4.87
N ILE A 182 -2.83 -1.91 -6.14
CA ILE A 182 -4.13 -2.33 -6.65
C ILE A 182 -4.17 -3.85 -6.72
N GLY A 183 -3.12 -4.48 -7.27
CA GLY A 183 -3.00 -5.93 -7.32
C GLY A 183 -3.04 -6.58 -5.94
N ILE A 184 -2.35 -5.98 -4.95
CA ILE A 184 -2.43 -6.41 -3.54
C ILE A 184 -3.88 -6.35 -3.02
N ILE A 185 -4.58 -5.23 -3.22
CA ILE A 185 -5.98 -5.07 -2.75
C ILE A 185 -6.88 -6.10 -3.42
N PHE A 186 -6.77 -6.26 -4.73
CA PHE A 186 -7.59 -7.19 -5.50
C PHE A 186 -7.34 -8.64 -5.09
N ASN A 187 -6.09 -9.06 -4.95
CA ASN A 187 -5.77 -10.41 -4.51
C ASN A 187 -6.17 -10.68 -3.06
N ARG A 188 -6.06 -9.68 -2.18
CA ARG A 188 -6.51 -9.82 -0.79
C ARG A 188 -8.01 -10.11 -0.75
N ILE A 189 -8.81 -9.19 -1.32
CA ILE A 189 -10.27 -9.27 -1.28
C ILE A 189 -10.78 -10.49 -2.04
N SER A 190 -10.32 -10.71 -3.28
CA SER A 190 -10.85 -11.76 -4.15
C SER A 190 -10.23 -13.14 -3.91
N GLY A 191 -8.94 -13.19 -3.56
CA GLY A 191 -8.19 -14.44 -3.47
C GLY A 191 -8.15 -15.04 -2.07
N THR A 192 -8.28 -14.23 -1.02
CA THR A 192 -8.01 -14.70 0.34
C THR A 192 -9.16 -14.55 1.34
N ASP A 193 -10.21 -13.81 1.01
CA ASP A 193 -11.24 -13.41 1.99
C ASP A 193 -12.67 -13.86 1.63
N VAL A 194 -12.89 -14.38 0.41
CA VAL A 194 -14.26 -14.73 -0.08
C VAL A 194 -14.44 -16.18 -0.51
N GLY A 195 -13.42 -17.01 -0.36
CA GLY A 195 -13.52 -18.44 -0.63
C GLY A 195 -14.39 -19.18 0.39
N PRO A 196 -14.63 -20.48 0.17
CA PRO A 196 -15.32 -21.31 1.15
C PRO A 196 -14.45 -21.53 2.41
N PRO A 197 -15.07 -21.80 3.57
CA PRO A 197 -14.32 -22.24 4.76
C PRO A 197 -13.63 -23.60 4.50
N PRO A 198 -12.56 -23.92 5.24
CA PRO A 198 -12.09 -23.22 6.43
C PRO A 198 -11.07 -22.10 6.20
N ASP A 199 -10.48 -22.00 5.00
CA ASP A 199 -9.38 -21.06 4.73
C ASP A 199 -9.80 -19.80 3.94
N TYR A 200 -11.01 -19.79 3.39
CA TYR A 200 -11.57 -18.67 2.63
C TYR A 200 -10.77 -18.30 1.37
N LEU A 201 -10.00 -19.25 0.83
CA LEU A 201 -9.17 -19.03 -0.34
C LEU A 201 -9.92 -19.30 -1.65
N ILE A 202 -9.63 -18.47 -2.66
CA ILE A 202 -9.86 -18.77 -4.08
C ILE A 202 -8.53 -18.53 -4.79
N PRO A 203 -7.60 -19.52 -4.79
CA PRO A 203 -6.27 -19.34 -5.35
C PRO A 203 -6.28 -18.88 -6.82
N GLU A 204 -7.28 -19.30 -7.59
CA GLU A 204 -7.40 -18.95 -9.02
C GLU A 204 -7.73 -17.47 -9.26
N ASN A 205 -8.18 -16.75 -8.23
CA ASN A 205 -8.40 -15.31 -8.32
C ASN A 205 -7.09 -14.50 -8.22
N MET A 206 -6.05 -15.07 -7.60
CA MET A 206 -4.80 -14.35 -7.37
C MET A 206 -3.97 -14.25 -8.63
N LYS A 207 -3.46 -13.05 -8.90
CA LYS A 207 -2.63 -12.74 -10.09
C LYS A 207 -1.35 -12.05 -9.66
N ILE A 208 -0.27 -12.27 -10.41
CA ILE A 208 1.00 -11.58 -10.15
C ILE A 208 0.78 -10.07 -10.28
N GLY A 209 1.13 -9.32 -9.22
CA GLY A 209 1.16 -7.87 -9.24
C GLY A 209 2.43 -7.41 -9.96
N ASP A 210 2.31 -7.04 -11.23
CA ASP A 210 3.42 -6.58 -12.06
C ASP A 210 3.24 -5.13 -12.56
N ALA A 211 2.40 -4.35 -11.86
CA ALA A 211 2.22 -2.92 -12.07
C ALA A 211 2.78 -2.09 -10.90
N PRO A 212 4.10 -2.16 -10.59
CA PRO A 212 4.65 -1.45 -9.44
C PRO A 212 4.50 0.06 -9.59
N VAL A 213 3.83 0.67 -8.61
CA VAL A 213 3.76 2.11 -8.45
C VAL A 213 4.59 2.57 -7.26
N ARG A 214 5.11 3.79 -7.31
CA ARG A 214 5.72 4.41 -6.14
C ARG A 214 4.64 4.81 -5.15
N TYR A 215 5.00 4.86 -3.88
CA TYR A 215 4.13 5.45 -2.87
C TYR A 215 3.82 6.91 -3.24
N PRO A 216 2.54 7.34 -3.25
CA PRO A 216 2.22 8.76 -3.37
C PRO A 216 2.63 9.53 -2.09
N PHE A 217 2.82 10.84 -2.18
CA PHE A 217 2.89 11.66 -0.95
C PHE A 217 1.48 11.93 -0.39
N LEU A 218 1.38 12.14 0.93
CA LEU A 218 0.10 12.30 1.64
C LEU A 218 -0.21 13.75 2.04
N TRP A 219 0.78 14.63 2.18
CA TRP A 219 0.57 16.00 2.70
C TRP A 219 -0.38 16.87 1.86
N ASN A 220 -0.62 16.50 0.59
CA ASN A 220 -1.59 17.15 -0.28
C ASN A 220 -2.87 16.34 -0.46
N SER A 221 -2.88 15.05 -0.09
CA SER A 221 -3.95 14.12 -0.47
C SER A 221 -5.32 14.54 0.04
N PRO A 222 -5.52 15.10 1.25
CA PRO A 222 -6.85 15.52 1.69
C PRO A 222 -7.49 16.61 0.79
N MET A 223 -6.65 17.42 0.13
CA MET A 223 -7.10 18.51 -0.71
C MET A 223 -7.35 18.10 -2.16
N GLN A 224 -6.80 16.99 -2.66
CA GLN A 224 -7.04 16.56 -4.05
C GLN A 224 -8.47 16.01 -4.22
N ASN A 225 -9.17 16.40 -5.29
CA ASN A 225 -10.56 15.94 -5.55
C ASN A 225 -10.64 14.47 -5.99
N GLN A 226 -9.51 13.86 -6.28
CA GLN A 226 -9.35 12.44 -6.54
C GLN A 226 -7.97 11.97 -6.08
N THR A 227 -7.83 10.65 -5.99
CA THR A 227 -6.64 9.95 -5.52
C THR A 227 -6.50 8.63 -6.27
N ASP A 228 -5.52 7.82 -5.86
CA ASP A 228 -4.85 6.84 -6.70
C ASP A 228 -4.03 7.50 -7.83
N TRP A 229 -3.15 6.75 -8.48
CA TRP A 229 -2.39 7.26 -9.62
C TRP A 229 -3.28 7.47 -10.84
N ALA A 230 -4.18 6.53 -11.14
CA ALA A 230 -5.09 6.61 -12.28
C ALA A 230 -6.36 7.45 -12.01
N GLY A 231 -6.52 7.97 -10.78
CA GLY A 231 -7.59 8.92 -10.46
C GLY A 231 -8.98 8.33 -10.32
N PHE A 232 -9.13 7.02 -10.21
CA PHE A 232 -10.45 6.39 -10.14
C PHE A 232 -11.11 6.46 -8.75
N VAL A 233 -10.37 6.89 -7.72
CA VAL A 233 -10.89 7.05 -6.37
C VAL A 233 -11.22 8.52 -6.11
N LEU A 234 -12.51 8.83 -5.99
CA LEU A 234 -12.96 10.17 -5.60
C LEU A 234 -12.43 10.55 -4.22
N ASN A 235 -12.23 11.84 -4.03
CA ASN A 235 -11.69 12.39 -2.80
C ASN A 235 -12.12 13.85 -2.58
N GLY A 236 -11.52 14.55 -1.62
CA GLY A 236 -11.83 15.97 -1.33
C GLY A 236 -13.03 16.19 -0.42
N ASN A 237 -13.61 15.13 0.16
CA ASN A 237 -14.56 15.24 1.28
C ASN A 237 -14.38 14.06 2.26
N ARG A 238 -14.99 14.17 3.45
CA ARG A 238 -14.81 13.17 4.53
C ARG A 238 -15.34 11.78 4.19
N VAL A 239 -16.40 11.69 3.39
CA VAL A 239 -17.00 10.39 3.01
C VAL A 239 -16.10 9.67 2.01
N PHE A 240 -15.61 10.38 1.01
CA PHE A 240 -14.69 9.83 0.02
C PHE A 240 -13.33 9.50 0.62
N ALA A 241 -12.80 10.35 1.51
CA ALA A 241 -11.59 10.05 2.25
C ALA A 241 -11.74 8.77 3.10
N LEU A 242 -12.88 8.60 3.78
CA LEU A 242 -13.16 7.38 4.51
C LEU A 242 -13.20 6.16 3.58
N ALA A 243 -13.90 6.24 2.44
CA ALA A 243 -13.97 5.17 1.46
C ALA A 243 -12.59 4.77 0.91
N ARG A 244 -11.77 5.76 0.53
CA ARG A 244 -10.37 5.56 0.10
C ARG A 244 -9.57 4.83 1.18
N ASN A 245 -9.61 5.34 2.42
CA ASN A 245 -8.86 4.77 3.53
C ASN A 245 -9.34 3.36 3.89
N THR A 246 -10.65 3.08 3.83
CA THR A 246 -11.21 1.74 4.06
C THR A 246 -10.74 0.76 2.98
N GLY A 247 -10.73 1.15 1.71
CA GLY A 247 -10.23 0.28 0.62
C GLY A 247 -8.75 -0.09 0.80
N GLN A 248 -7.92 0.88 1.17
CA GLN A 248 -6.50 0.65 1.48
C GLN A 248 -6.30 -0.22 2.72
N ALA A 249 -7.09 0.02 3.78
CA ALA A 249 -6.98 -0.74 5.02
C ALA A 249 -7.46 -2.20 4.87
N LEU A 250 -8.45 -2.48 3.99
CA LEU A 250 -8.89 -3.84 3.67
C LEU A 250 -7.78 -4.70 3.06
N ALA A 251 -6.79 -4.10 2.38
CA ALA A 251 -5.62 -4.80 1.87
C ALA A 251 -4.83 -5.54 2.98
N PHE A 252 -4.90 -5.04 4.21
CA PHE A 252 -4.13 -5.54 5.34
C PHE A 252 -4.99 -5.94 6.54
N GLY A 253 -6.31 -5.79 6.44
CA GLY A 253 -7.27 -6.16 7.47
C GLY A 253 -7.78 -7.59 7.32
N ASN A 254 -8.58 -8.02 8.30
CA ASN A 254 -9.48 -9.15 8.15
C ASN A 254 -10.78 -8.65 7.51
N PHE A 255 -11.29 -9.44 6.57
CA PHE A 255 -12.58 -9.22 5.93
C PHE A 255 -13.25 -10.58 5.73
N GLU A 256 -14.46 -10.73 6.23
CA GLU A 256 -15.23 -11.99 6.16
C GLU A 256 -16.69 -11.69 5.78
N PRO A 257 -16.94 -11.33 4.51
CA PRO A 257 -18.30 -11.06 4.06
C PRO A 257 -19.11 -12.36 4.05
N ARG A 258 -20.37 -12.27 4.49
CA ARG A 258 -21.30 -13.40 4.49
C ARG A 258 -22.69 -12.94 4.10
N ARG A 259 -23.35 -13.67 3.20
CA ARG A 259 -24.80 -13.49 2.97
C ARG A 259 -25.54 -13.87 4.25
N SER A 260 -26.30 -12.94 4.82
CA SER A 260 -27.05 -13.16 6.06
C SER A 260 -28.43 -13.74 5.77
N PHE A 261 -29.25 -13.01 5.01
CA PHE A 261 -30.54 -13.50 4.50
C PHE A 261 -30.92 -12.77 3.22
N GLY A 262 -31.53 -13.48 2.25
CA GLY A 262 -31.97 -12.88 0.99
C GLY A 262 -30.88 -12.04 0.31
N PRO A 263 -31.13 -10.75 -0.01
CA PRO A 263 -30.14 -9.86 -0.63
C PRO A 263 -29.18 -9.21 0.39
N PHE A 264 -29.32 -9.47 1.68
CA PHE A 264 -28.54 -8.81 2.73
C PHE A 264 -27.24 -9.56 3.03
N PHE A 265 -26.19 -8.78 3.28
CA PHE A 265 -24.84 -9.25 3.59
C PHE A 265 -24.38 -8.61 4.90
N ASN A 266 -23.65 -9.38 5.70
CA ASN A 266 -22.82 -8.89 6.80
C ASN A 266 -21.40 -8.76 6.26
N TYR A 267 -20.72 -7.68 6.64
CA TYR A 267 -19.37 -7.34 6.15
C TYR A 267 -18.38 -7.29 7.31
N ALA A 268 -18.40 -8.30 8.18
CA ALA A 268 -17.50 -8.40 9.33
C ALA A 268 -16.06 -8.13 8.90
N ASN A 269 -15.43 -7.16 9.55
CA ASN A 269 -14.10 -6.69 9.22
C ASN A 269 -13.37 -6.18 10.46
N SER A 270 -12.05 -6.05 10.37
CA SER A 270 -11.22 -5.49 11.45
C SER A 270 -10.95 -3.99 11.33
N ILE A 271 -11.58 -3.29 10.38
CA ILE A 271 -11.27 -1.89 10.07
C ILE A 271 -11.58 -0.99 11.25
N ASN A 272 -10.59 -0.19 11.66
CA ASN A 272 -10.76 0.79 12.74
C ASN A 272 -11.21 2.14 12.16
N PHE A 273 -12.52 2.33 12.00
CA PHE A 273 -13.08 3.53 11.38
C PHE A 273 -12.77 4.83 12.14
N ASP A 274 -12.71 4.79 13.48
CA ASP A 274 -12.28 5.94 14.29
C ASP A 274 -10.81 6.25 14.05
N GLY A 275 -9.98 5.21 13.92
CA GLY A 275 -8.58 5.33 13.55
C GLY A 275 -8.38 5.94 12.16
N LEU A 276 -9.16 5.50 11.16
CA LEU A 276 -9.14 6.08 9.81
C LEU A 276 -9.59 7.54 9.79
N LYS A 277 -10.61 7.89 10.58
CA LYS A 277 -11.08 9.28 10.72
C LYS A 277 -10.00 10.15 11.37
N ARG A 278 -9.38 9.68 12.45
CA ARG A 278 -8.27 10.36 13.13
C ARG A 278 -7.08 10.53 12.19
N LEU A 279 -6.76 9.53 11.38
CA LEU A 279 -5.70 9.62 10.38
C LEU A 279 -5.98 10.74 9.37
N GLU A 280 -7.21 10.88 8.87
CA GLU A 280 -7.56 11.97 7.95
C GLU A 280 -7.41 13.36 8.62
N GLU A 281 -7.79 13.47 9.89
CA GLU A 281 -7.59 14.71 10.68
C GLU A 281 -6.11 15.05 10.86
N LEU A 282 -5.24 14.04 11.03
CA LEU A 282 -3.80 14.22 11.07
C LEU A 282 -3.24 14.68 9.72
N LEU A 283 -3.68 14.07 8.61
CA LEU A 283 -3.23 14.46 7.27
C LEU A 283 -3.63 15.91 6.93
N LEU A 284 -4.79 16.39 7.39
CA LEU A 284 -5.20 17.79 7.24
C LEU A 284 -4.32 18.79 8.02
N LYS A 285 -3.61 18.34 9.06
CA LYS A 285 -2.63 19.15 9.80
C LYS A 285 -1.24 19.08 9.19
N MET A 286 -0.92 17.98 8.51
CA MET A 286 0.39 17.73 7.91
C MET A 286 0.56 18.58 6.65
N GLY A 287 1.34 19.66 6.76
CA GLY A 287 1.68 20.49 5.62
C GLY A 287 2.72 19.84 4.69
N PRO A 288 2.85 20.36 3.46
CA PRO A 288 3.95 19.99 2.58
C PRO A 288 5.30 20.29 3.26
N PRO A 289 6.31 19.40 3.10
CA PRO A 289 7.63 19.61 3.67
C PRO A 289 8.29 20.83 3.02
N LYS A 290 8.67 21.81 3.83
CA LYS A 290 9.42 22.97 3.35
C LYS A 290 10.84 22.58 3.01
N TRP A 291 11.41 23.24 2.01
CA TRP A 291 12.84 23.18 1.73
C TRP A 291 13.64 23.49 3.02
N PRO A 292 14.57 22.62 3.44
CA PRO A 292 15.35 22.85 4.66
C PRO A 292 16.07 24.19 4.61
N SER A 293 16.01 24.96 5.70
CA SER A 293 16.57 26.32 5.75
C SER A 293 18.09 26.36 5.65
N ASP A 294 18.77 25.24 5.92
CA ASP A 294 20.22 25.10 5.76
C ASP A 294 20.64 24.65 4.34
N TRP A 295 19.68 24.42 3.44
CA TRP A 295 19.95 24.08 2.04
C TRP A 295 19.95 25.33 1.16
N PRO A 296 20.84 25.42 0.15
CA PRO A 296 20.92 26.58 -0.73
C PRO A 296 19.64 26.77 -1.55
N ILE A 297 19.24 28.02 -1.72
CA ILE A 297 18.19 28.45 -2.64
C ILE A 297 18.53 29.83 -3.22
N ASP A 298 18.49 29.96 -4.55
CA ASP A 298 18.57 31.24 -5.25
C ASP A 298 17.16 31.79 -5.48
N SER A 299 16.73 32.73 -4.63
CA SER A 299 15.39 33.29 -4.70
C SER A 299 15.09 34.06 -5.99
N LYS A 300 16.10 34.64 -6.63
CA LYS A 300 15.90 35.34 -7.91
C LYS A 300 15.64 34.34 -9.01
N LEU A 301 16.46 33.29 -9.07
CA LEU A 301 16.34 32.21 -10.03
C LEU A 301 15.02 31.44 -9.84
N ALA A 302 14.60 31.19 -8.61
CA ALA A 302 13.30 30.59 -8.30
C ALA A 302 12.12 31.44 -8.80
N LYS A 303 12.21 32.78 -8.67
CA LYS A 303 11.17 33.69 -9.20
C LYS A 303 11.09 33.66 -10.73
N ASP A 304 12.21 33.48 -11.43
CA ASP A 304 12.19 33.28 -12.88
C ASP A 304 11.66 31.89 -13.25
N GLY A 305 12.00 30.88 -12.45
CA GLY A 305 11.43 29.52 -12.54
C GLY A 305 9.93 29.46 -12.39
N GLN A 306 9.35 30.27 -11.50
CA GLN A 306 7.90 30.37 -11.32
C GLN A 306 7.19 30.75 -12.62
N LYS A 307 7.71 31.74 -13.35
CA LYS A 307 7.14 32.18 -14.64
C LYS A 307 7.18 31.05 -15.68
N ILE A 308 8.23 30.23 -15.65
CA ILE A 308 8.38 29.07 -16.52
C ILE A 308 7.36 27.99 -16.13
N PHE A 309 7.21 27.71 -14.84
CA PHE A 309 6.22 26.77 -14.32
C PHE A 309 4.80 27.15 -14.72
N GLU A 310 4.42 28.42 -14.54
CA GLU A 310 3.11 28.95 -14.93
C GLU A 310 2.84 28.77 -16.43
N ARG A 311 3.87 28.94 -17.27
CA ARG A 311 3.79 28.82 -18.73
C ARG A 311 3.79 27.37 -19.25
N GLN A 312 4.49 26.46 -18.58
CA GLN A 312 4.82 25.12 -19.14
C GLN A 312 4.22 23.95 -18.34
N CYS A 313 3.90 24.15 -17.06
CA CYS A 313 3.59 23.05 -16.14
C CYS A 313 2.26 23.23 -15.40
N SER A 314 1.82 24.47 -15.19
CA SER A 314 0.64 24.78 -14.37
C SER A 314 -0.67 24.54 -15.10
N LYS A 315 -0.96 25.32 -16.15
CA LYS A 315 -2.29 25.43 -16.74
C LYS A 315 -2.82 24.09 -17.24
N GLY A 316 -3.90 23.61 -16.63
CA GLY A 316 -4.54 22.34 -16.99
C GLY A 316 -3.79 21.08 -16.54
N CYS A 317 -2.70 21.20 -15.79
CA CYS A 317 -1.95 20.09 -15.20
C CYS A 317 -1.75 20.30 -13.70
N HIS A 318 -0.62 20.89 -13.29
CA HIS A 318 -0.18 20.94 -11.90
C HIS A 318 -0.66 22.18 -11.12
N GLU A 319 -1.60 22.96 -11.68
CA GLU A 319 -2.11 24.16 -11.02
C GLU A 319 -2.84 23.86 -9.72
N LYS A 320 -2.58 24.66 -8.69
CA LYS A 320 -3.30 24.62 -7.42
C LYS A 320 -4.60 25.40 -7.53
N LYS A 321 -5.58 24.83 -8.23
CA LYS A 321 -6.88 25.47 -8.48
C LYS A 321 -7.94 24.97 -7.51
N GLU A 322 -8.35 25.84 -6.59
CA GLU A 322 -9.42 25.54 -5.63
C GLU A 322 -10.81 25.51 -6.28
N VAL A 323 -11.59 24.50 -5.91
CA VAL A 323 -12.99 24.29 -6.28
C VAL A 323 -13.78 23.78 -5.08
N ARG A 324 -15.11 23.89 -5.13
CA ARG A 324 -15.97 23.26 -4.12
C ARG A 324 -15.88 21.75 -4.23
N ALA A 325 -15.86 21.08 -3.08
CA ALA A 325 -15.87 19.63 -3.02
C ALA A 325 -17.14 19.06 -3.64
N LEU A 326 -16.97 17.95 -4.36
CA LEU A 326 -18.10 17.23 -4.90
C LEU A 326 -18.98 16.75 -3.75
N ARG A 327 -20.27 17.11 -3.80
CA ARG A 327 -21.29 16.75 -2.80
C ARG A 327 -21.05 17.31 -1.38
N ASP A 328 -20.19 18.31 -1.22
CA ASP A 328 -20.03 19.07 0.03
C ASP A 328 -19.85 20.57 -0.30
N LEU A 329 -20.88 21.37 -0.03
CA LEU A 329 -20.92 22.80 -0.38
C LEU A 329 -20.00 23.67 0.49
N PHE A 330 -19.51 23.14 1.62
CA PHE A 330 -18.75 23.89 2.62
C PHE A 330 -17.26 23.53 2.66
N VAL A 331 -16.82 22.55 1.85
CA VAL A 331 -15.43 22.11 1.76
C VAL A 331 -14.86 22.50 0.40
N THR A 332 -13.59 22.94 0.38
CA THR A 332 -12.83 23.21 -0.84
C THR A 332 -11.76 22.15 -1.07
N THR A 333 -11.42 21.93 -2.34
CA THR A 333 -10.44 20.94 -2.81
C THR A 333 -9.76 21.48 -4.06
N TRP A 334 -8.61 20.92 -4.45
CA TRP A 334 -7.93 21.22 -5.70
C TRP A 334 -8.41 20.30 -6.83
N VAL A 335 -8.61 20.90 -8.00
CA VAL A 335 -8.77 20.14 -9.24
C VAL A 335 -7.43 19.48 -9.57
N THR A 336 -7.40 18.16 -9.69
CA THR A 336 -6.24 17.44 -10.20
C THR A 336 -6.60 16.76 -11.51
N PRO A 337 -6.34 17.33 -12.70
CA PRO A 337 -6.78 16.75 -13.97
C PRO A 337 -6.23 15.34 -14.21
N ILE A 338 -7.01 14.48 -14.87
CA ILE A 338 -6.55 13.17 -15.37
C ILE A 338 -6.12 13.34 -16.82
N GLN A 339 -4.89 12.95 -17.13
CA GLN A 339 -4.31 13.14 -18.46
C GLN A 339 -3.41 11.98 -18.85
N ASN A 340 -3.46 11.62 -20.14
CA ASN A 340 -2.47 10.76 -20.75
C ASN A 340 -1.29 11.61 -21.21
N VAL A 341 -0.15 11.45 -20.53
CA VAL A 341 1.11 12.14 -20.85
C VAL A 341 2.17 11.19 -21.42
N GLY A 342 1.76 10.02 -21.93
CA GLY A 342 2.63 9.02 -22.55
C GLY A 342 3.54 8.27 -21.57
N THR A 343 3.18 8.23 -20.28
CA THR A 343 3.89 7.45 -19.26
C THR A 343 3.46 5.98 -19.29
N ASP A 344 4.14 5.14 -18.51
CA ASP A 344 3.86 3.70 -18.41
C ASP A 344 2.36 3.39 -18.26
N THR A 345 1.85 2.33 -18.90
CA THR A 345 0.41 2.03 -18.94
C THR A 345 -0.01 0.82 -18.11
N ARG A 346 0.92 0.14 -17.43
CA ARG A 346 0.71 -1.21 -16.87
C ARG A 346 -0.36 -1.26 -15.79
N GLN A 347 -0.41 -0.25 -14.94
CA GLN A 347 -1.38 -0.16 -13.84
C GLN A 347 -2.84 -0.24 -14.32
N PHE A 348 -3.12 0.26 -15.53
CA PHE A 348 -4.48 0.22 -16.08
C PHE A 348 -4.98 -1.22 -16.31
N ASP A 349 -4.08 -2.15 -16.68
CA ASP A 349 -4.46 -3.54 -17.00
C ASP A 349 -5.03 -4.29 -15.80
N GLU A 350 -4.71 -3.85 -14.58
CA GLU A 350 -5.23 -4.41 -13.33
C GLU A 350 -6.72 -4.20 -13.19
N LEU A 351 -7.24 -3.07 -13.66
CA LEU A 351 -8.66 -2.75 -13.61
C LEU A 351 -9.49 -3.74 -14.45
N GLY A 352 -8.87 -4.36 -15.47
CA GLY A 352 -9.45 -5.42 -16.28
C GLY A 352 -9.43 -6.82 -15.64
N TRP A 353 -8.92 -6.97 -14.40
CA TRP A 353 -8.88 -8.27 -13.74
C TRP A 353 -10.29 -8.79 -13.44
N ARG A 354 -10.68 -9.88 -14.11
CA ARG A 354 -11.85 -10.68 -13.75
C ARG A 354 -11.52 -11.70 -12.66
N VAL A 355 -12.45 -11.87 -11.72
CA VAL A 355 -12.33 -12.77 -10.56
C VAL A 355 -13.68 -13.38 -10.21
N LYS A 356 -13.67 -14.57 -9.59
CA LYS A 356 -14.86 -15.16 -8.96
C LYS A 356 -15.23 -14.37 -7.70
N THR A 357 -16.48 -13.98 -7.55
CA THR A 357 -16.92 -13.10 -6.43
C THR A 357 -17.15 -13.85 -5.12
N GLY A 358 -17.24 -15.18 -5.16
CA GLY A 358 -17.28 -16.03 -3.98
C GLY A 358 -18.42 -15.66 -3.02
N ALA A 359 -18.08 -15.48 -1.74
CA ALA A 359 -19.01 -15.07 -0.69
C ALA A 359 -19.72 -13.73 -0.96
N LEU A 360 -19.23 -12.90 -1.89
CA LEU A 360 -19.84 -11.65 -2.34
C LEU A 360 -20.74 -11.81 -3.58
N LYS A 361 -21.00 -13.03 -4.07
CA LYS A 361 -21.91 -13.25 -5.20
C LYS A 361 -23.29 -12.62 -4.95
N GLY A 362 -23.68 -11.65 -5.78
CA GLY A 362 -24.92 -10.89 -5.66
C GLY A 362 -24.89 -9.72 -4.69
N ALA A 363 -23.77 -9.47 -4.00
CA ALA A 363 -23.59 -8.30 -3.15
C ALA A 363 -23.63 -7.01 -3.98
N GLY A 364 -24.14 -5.95 -3.39
CA GLY A 364 -24.28 -4.63 -4.02
C GLY A 364 -25.06 -3.69 -3.10
N ILE A 365 -24.96 -2.39 -3.34
CA ILE A 365 -25.66 -1.36 -2.56
C ILE A 365 -26.31 -0.39 -3.55
N PRO A 366 -27.65 -0.31 -3.61
CA PRO A 366 -28.35 0.53 -4.58
C PRO A 366 -27.77 1.95 -4.67
N LEU A 367 -27.54 2.42 -5.90
CA LEU A 367 -26.94 3.73 -6.24
C LEU A 367 -25.48 3.93 -5.83
N ILE A 368 -24.88 3.05 -5.01
CA ILE A 368 -23.51 3.22 -4.48
C ILE A 368 -22.54 2.21 -5.07
N ALA A 369 -22.91 0.93 -5.07
CA ALA A 369 -22.11 -0.16 -5.61
C ALA A 369 -23.01 -1.09 -6.43
N ARG A 370 -22.60 -1.43 -7.65
CA ARG A 370 -23.38 -2.33 -8.52
C ARG A 370 -23.53 -3.72 -7.89
N HIS A 371 -24.55 -4.46 -8.35
CA HIS A 371 -24.66 -5.87 -8.00
C HIS A 371 -23.56 -6.68 -8.69
N LEU A 372 -22.91 -7.53 -7.90
CA LEU A 372 -21.85 -8.41 -8.35
C LEU A 372 -22.42 -9.69 -8.97
N GLU A 373 -21.88 -10.06 -10.12
CA GLU A 373 -22.17 -11.34 -10.79
C GLU A 373 -21.37 -12.49 -10.16
N GLU A 374 -21.45 -13.70 -10.71
CA GLU A 374 -20.64 -14.85 -10.26
C GLU A 374 -19.14 -14.64 -10.52
N GLU A 375 -18.82 -14.06 -11.68
CA GLU A 375 -17.52 -13.51 -11.99
C GLU A 375 -17.69 -12.05 -12.41
N ASP A 376 -16.91 -11.15 -11.83
CA ASP A 376 -16.97 -9.72 -12.13
C ASP A 376 -15.56 -9.13 -12.13
N TYR A 377 -15.42 -7.84 -12.42
CA TYR A 377 -14.13 -7.15 -12.27
C TYR A 377 -13.78 -6.99 -10.79
N ALA A 378 -12.51 -7.24 -10.46
CA ALA A 378 -11.99 -7.12 -9.09
C ALA A 378 -12.18 -5.70 -8.52
N VAL A 379 -12.12 -4.67 -9.38
CA VAL A 379 -12.41 -3.29 -8.99
C VAL A 379 -13.85 -3.15 -8.48
N HIS A 380 -14.85 -3.73 -9.14
CA HIS A 380 -16.24 -3.68 -8.66
C HIS A 380 -16.42 -4.40 -7.33
N MET A 381 -15.73 -5.53 -7.17
CA MET A 381 -15.72 -6.28 -5.92
C MET A 381 -15.12 -5.45 -4.77
N MET A 382 -14.06 -4.69 -5.03
CA MET A 382 -13.47 -3.75 -4.07
C MET A 382 -14.47 -2.64 -3.69
N PHE A 383 -15.16 -2.02 -4.65
CA PHE A 383 -16.18 -0.99 -4.37
C PHE A 383 -17.31 -1.53 -3.49
N SER A 384 -17.81 -2.73 -3.78
CA SER A 384 -18.83 -3.41 -2.99
C SER A 384 -18.34 -3.73 -1.57
N ALA A 385 -17.12 -4.25 -1.41
CA ALA A 385 -16.51 -4.54 -0.11
C ALA A 385 -16.34 -3.28 0.75
N VAL A 386 -15.85 -2.19 0.17
CA VAL A 386 -15.68 -0.89 0.86
C VAL A 386 -17.03 -0.34 1.31
N ALA A 387 -18.00 -0.29 0.40
CA ALA A 387 -19.31 0.27 0.69
C ALA A 387 -20.05 -0.58 1.76
N GLY A 388 -19.93 -1.90 1.68
CA GLY A 388 -20.45 -2.85 2.67
C GLY A 388 -19.83 -2.66 4.05
N ALA A 389 -18.50 -2.61 4.15
CA ALA A 389 -17.80 -2.41 5.42
C ALA A 389 -18.18 -1.09 6.11
N ILE A 390 -18.32 0.00 5.34
CA ILE A 390 -18.77 1.30 5.88
C ILE A 390 -20.22 1.24 6.36
N LEU A 391 -21.10 0.58 5.60
CA LEU A 391 -22.51 0.45 5.95
C LEU A 391 -22.70 -0.35 7.24
N ASP A 392 -21.98 -1.48 7.37
CA ASP A 392 -22.04 -2.37 8.54
C ASP A 392 -21.63 -1.63 9.83
N ASN A 393 -20.57 -0.81 9.75
CA ASN A 393 -20.14 0.06 10.85
C ASN A 393 -21.18 1.14 11.21
N LYS A 394 -21.79 1.80 10.21
CA LYS A 394 -22.78 2.87 10.47
C LYS A 394 -24.09 2.35 11.06
N LEU A 395 -24.49 1.13 10.69
CA LEU A 395 -25.70 0.51 11.19
C LEU A 395 -25.48 -0.26 12.50
N TYR A 396 -24.25 -0.28 13.04
CA TYR A 396 -23.86 -1.11 14.18
C TYR A 396 -24.26 -2.59 14.02
N LEU A 397 -24.31 -3.08 12.78
CA LEU A 397 -24.65 -4.47 12.45
C LEU A 397 -23.45 -5.42 12.58
N GLY A 398 -22.27 -4.86 12.81
CA GLY A 398 -21.01 -5.57 12.94
C GLY A 398 -21.05 -6.64 14.02
N SER A 399 -20.91 -7.89 13.61
CA SER A 399 -20.33 -8.93 14.45
C SER A 399 -18.82 -8.70 14.46
N ASP A 400 -18.22 -8.52 15.63
CA ASP A 400 -16.76 -8.45 15.76
C ASP A 400 -16.13 -9.63 15.02
N VAL A 401 -15.19 -9.37 14.10
CA VAL A 401 -14.26 -10.43 13.69
C VAL A 401 -13.51 -10.79 14.96
N GLY A 402 -13.67 -12.03 15.44
CA GLY A 402 -13.04 -12.46 16.67
C GLY A 402 -11.53 -12.15 16.68
N PRO A 403 -10.88 -12.10 17.86
CA PRO A 403 -9.48 -11.67 18.05
C PRO A 403 -8.44 -12.67 17.49
N GLY A 404 -8.74 -13.30 16.35
CA GLY A 404 -7.96 -14.33 15.68
C GLY A 404 -6.57 -13.87 15.26
N ASP A 405 -5.83 -14.80 14.66
CA ASP A 405 -4.37 -14.74 14.59
C ASP A 405 -3.83 -13.93 13.40
N GLY A 406 -4.68 -13.08 12.80
CA GLY A 406 -4.33 -12.16 11.70
C GLY A 406 -4.88 -12.52 10.32
N PHE A 407 -5.55 -13.67 10.20
CA PHE A 407 -6.27 -14.08 8.99
C PHE A 407 -7.54 -14.80 9.42
N GLY A 408 -8.58 -14.02 9.74
CA GLY A 408 -9.91 -14.52 10.06
C GLY A 408 -10.07 -15.14 11.46
N SER A 409 -11.33 -15.28 11.83
CA SER A 409 -11.82 -15.76 13.12
C SER A 409 -11.21 -17.12 13.49
N SER A 410 -10.75 -17.22 14.73
CA SER A 410 -10.36 -18.48 15.37
C SER A 410 -11.36 -19.58 15.02
N LEU A 411 -10.86 -20.77 14.65
CA LEU A 411 -11.67 -22.00 14.59
C LEU A 411 -12.66 -22.00 15.77
N PRO A 412 -13.97 -22.21 15.54
CA PRO A 412 -14.94 -22.17 16.62
C PRO A 412 -14.53 -23.15 17.74
N PRO A 413 -14.70 -22.79 19.03
CA PRO A 413 -14.24 -23.59 20.18
C PRO A 413 -14.70 -25.06 20.16
N ASN A 414 -15.77 -25.37 19.45
CA ASN A 414 -16.35 -26.71 19.36
C ASN A 414 -15.59 -27.70 18.46
N ALA A 415 -14.51 -27.29 17.77
CA ALA A 415 -13.61 -28.25 17.12
C ALA A 415 -12.78 -29.08 18.13
N GLN A 416 -12.81 -28.72 19.43
CA GLN A 416 -12.14 -29.45 20.51
C GLN A 416 -12.92 -30.68 21.04
N LYS A 417 -14.11 -30.99 20.50
CA LYS A 417 -14.93 -32.14 20.90
C LYS A 417 -15.17 -33.18 19.80
N ALA A 418 -14.16 -33.48 18.99
CA ALA A 418 -14.17 -34.75 18.25
C ALA A 418 -13.71 -35.86 19.21
N PRO A 419 -14.48 -36.96 19.41
CA PRO A 419 -14.04 -38.06 20.26
C PRO A 419 -12.77 -38.67 19.66
N SER A 420 -11.83 -38.99 20.55
CA SER A 420 -10.57 -39.68 20.27
C SER A 420 -10.85 -40.99 19.51
N THR A 421 -10.86 -40.91 18.20
CA THR A 421 -10.68 -42.05 17.32
C THR A 421 -9.29 -41.91 16.73
N SER A 422 -8.45 -42.88 17.04
CA SER A 422 -7.11 -43.04 16.51
C SER A 422 -7.17 -43.11 14.98
N LEU A 423 -7.12 -41.97 14.32
CA LEU A 423 -6.78 -41.88 12.90
C LEU A 423 -5.30 -41.55 12.84
N SER A 424 -4.49 -42.61 12.79
CA SER A 424 -3.11 -42.56 12.34
C SER A 424 -3.09 -42.17 10.85
N LEU A 425 -3.18 -40.88 10.58
CA LEU A 425 -2.83 -40.32 9.29
C LEU A 425 -2.00 -39.08 9.56
N SER A 426 -0.69 -39.28 9.65
CA SER A 426 0.25 -38.21 9.32
C SER A 426 -0.17 -37.69 7.94
N PRO A 427 -0.62 -36.43 7.79
CA PRO A 427 -0.74 -35.86 6.46
C PRO A 427 0.70 -35.65 6.01
N ALA A 428 1.12 -36.39 4.99
CA ALA A 428 2.27 -35.98 4.20
C ALA A 428 2.06 -34.50 3.81
N PRO A 429 3.13 -33.67 3.79
CA PRO A 429 3.00 -32.27 3.43
C PRO A 429 2.31 -32.20 2.08
N VAL A 430 1.09 -31.67 2.06
CA VAL A 430 0.40 -31.35 0.82
C VAL A 430 1.24 -30.25 0.19
N LYS A 431 2.12 -30.62 -0.73
CA LYS A 431 2.63 -29.69 -1.73
C LYS A 431 1.39 -29.16 -2.42
N ALA A 432 0.96 -27.96 -2.05
CA ALA A 432 0.01 -27.22 -2.85
C ALA A 432 0.64 -27.14 -4.24
N SER A 433 0.12 -27.94 -5.17
CA SER A 433 0.44 -27.81 -6.59
C SER A 433 -0.27 -26.55 -7.06
N ILE A 434 0.26 -25.40 -6.66
CA ILE A 434 -0.09 -24.11 -7.23
C ILE A 434 0.41 -24.20 -8.67
N ALA A 435 -0.52 -24.35 -9.62
CA ALA A 435 -0.17 -24.18 -11.02
C ALA A 435 0.51 -22.81 -11.15
N PRO A 436 1.65 -22.68 -11.87
CA PRO A 436 2.33 -21.40 -11.99
C PRO A 436 1.31 -20.36 -12.48
N PRO A 437 1.24 -19.18 -11.84
CA PRO A 437 0.30 -18.15 -12.24
C PRO A 437 0.51 -17.86 -13.73
N SER A 438 -0.58 -17.94 -14.49
CA SER A 438 -0.57 -17.62 -15.92
C SER A 438 -0.19 -16.15 -16.09
N SER A 439 1.01 -15.89 -16.62
CA SER A 439 1.45 -14.57 -17.08
C SER A 439 0.72 -14.10 -18.34
N ALA A 440 -0.12 -14.94 -18.95
CA ALA A 440 -0.86 -14.59 -20.14
C ALA A 440 -2.08 -13.75 -19.77
N GLN A 441 -1.90 -12.43 -19.72
CA GLN A 441 -3.00 -11.49 -19.88
C GLN A 441 -3.65 -11.71 -21.27
N PRO A 442 -4.99 -11.61 -21.38
CA PRO A 442 -5.65 -11.78 -22.66
C PRO A 442 -5.16 -10.74 -23.67
N PRO A 443 -4.87 -11.12 -24.93
CA PRO A 443 -4.60 -10.15 -25.97
C PRO A 443 -5.87 -9.33 -26.19
N ASN A 444 -5.76 -8.00 -26.10
CA ASN A 444 -6.84 -7.00 -26.18
C ASN A 444 -7.51 -6.64 -24.84
N GLN A 445 -6.71 -6.14 -23.89
CA GLN A 445 -7.27 -5.27 -22.84
C GLN A 445 -7.90 -4.03 -23.48
N PRO A 446 -9.06 -3.56 -22.98
CA PRO A 446 -9.71 -2.38 -23.54
C PRO A 446 -8.84 -1.12 -23.37
N GLU A 447 -9.05 -0.12 -24.22
CA GLU A 447 -8.43 1.21 -24.08
C GLU A 447 -9.11 2.06 -23.00
N SER A 448 -10.32 1.68 -22.61
CA SER A 448 -11.12 2.34 -21.58
C SER A 448 -11.97 1.36 -20.79
N LEU A 449 -12.16 1.60 -19.50
CA LEU A 449 -13.04 0.81 -18.63
C LEU A 449 -13.98 1.74 -17.86
N THR A 450 -15.28 1.47 -17.94
CA THR A 450 -16.27 2.11 -17.07
C THR A 450 -16.45 1.29 -15.80
N ILE A 451 -16.07 1.87 -14.66
CA ILE A 451 -16.28 1.29 -13.33
C ILE A 451 -17.62 1.73 -12.75
N GLU A 452 -18.23 0.86 -11.97
CA GLU A 452 -19.48 1.12 -11.25
C GLU A 452 -20.62 1.73 -12.11
N PRO A 453 -20.91 1.17 -13.30
CA PRO A 453 -21.91 1.71 -14.22
C PRO A 453 -23.31 1.77 -13.58
N GLY A 454 -24.03 2.86 -13.84
CA GLY A 454 -25.37 3.13 -13.32
C GLY A 454 -25.41 3.56 -11.84
N THR A 455 -24.25 3.80 -11.22
CA THR A 455 -24.15 4.25 -9.83
C THR A 455 -23.73 5.72 -9.72
N LEU A 456 -23.78 6.25 -8.50
CA LEU A 456 -23.23 7.57 -8.17
C LEU A 456 -21.70 7.64 -8.24
N LEU A 457 -21.02 6.50 -8.37
CA LEU A 457 -19.57 6.37 -8.45
C LEU A 457 -19.08 6.03 -9.87
N GLU A 458 -19.98 6.01 -10.87
CA GLU A 458 -19.64 5.69 -12.25
C GLU A 458 -18.50 6.58 -12.77
N ARG A 459 -17.45 5.97 -13.29
CA ARG A 459 -16.31 6.68 -13.93
C ARG A 459 -15.81 5.87 -15.11
N THR A 460 -15.43 6.55 -16.19
CA THR A 460 -14.71 5.94 -17.30
C THR A 460 -13.25 6.33 -17.19
N LEU A 461 -12.39 5.32 -17.17
CA LEU A 461 -10.94 5.44 -17.04
C LEU A 461 -10.33 5.03 -18.38
N ASN A 462 -9.31 5.76 -18.84
CA ASN A 462 -8.60 5.41 -20.07
C ASN A 462 -7.16 4.98 -19.78
N ARG A 463 -6.64 4.14 -20.67
CA ARG A 463 -5.27 3.64 -20.58
C ARG A 463 -4.25 4.78 -20.58
N GLY A 464 -3.28 4.69 -19.67
CA GLY A 464 -2.16 5.63 -19.56
C GLY A 464 -2.52 6.99 -19.00
N GLU A 465 -3.77 7.18 -18.56
CA GLU A 465 -4.19 8.41 -17.91
C GLU A 465 -3.85 8.40 -16.41
N TYR A 466 -3.22 9.49 -15.96
CA TYR A 466 -2.80 9.65 -14.57
C TYR A 466 -3.17 11.02 -14.03
N GLU A 467 -3.30 11.09 -12.71
CA GLU A 467 -3.55 12.32 -11.98
C GLU A 467 -2.36 13.29 -12.05
N ALA A 468 -2.60 14.48 -12.60
CA ALA A 468 -1.71 15.63 -12.51
C ALA A 468 -1.85 16.29 -11.12
N ARG A 469 -1.08 15.79 -10.16
CA ARG A 469 -1.12 16.24 -8.75
C ARG A 469 -0.55 17.65 -8.57
N VAL A 470 -1.03 18.35 -7.56
CA VAL A 470 -0.41 19.59 -7.07
C VAL A 470 0.98 19.27 -6.51
N LEU A 471 1.98 20.07 -6.88
CA LEU A 471 3.41 19.79 -6.65
C LEU A 471 3.98 20.40 -5.36
N GLU A 472 3.14 20.80 -4.41
CA GLU A 472 3.64 21.33 -3.13
C GLU A 472 4.43 20.24 -2.39
N GLY A 473 5.65 20.53 -1.95
CA GLY A 473 6.59 19.57 -1.37
C GLY A 473 7.21 18.57 -2.36
N ILE A 474 7.11 18.79 -3.68
CA ILE A 474 7.57 17.82 -4.71
C ILE A 474 9.04 17.45 -4.60
N TRP A 475 9.89 18.34 -4.07
CA TRP A 475 11.30 18.07 -3.84
C TRP A 475 11.49 16.80 -3.00
N ALA A 476 10.62 16.57 -2.01
CA ALA A 476 10.70 15.45 -1.09
C ALA A 476 10.17 14.11 -1.65
N ALA A 477 9.80 14.04 -2.92
CA ALA A 477 9.02 12.92 -3.47
C ALA A 477 9.79 11.96 -4.40
N ALA A 478 11.09 12.16 -4.62
CA ALA A 478 11.89 11.30 -5.51
C ALA A 478 11.84 9.81 -5.13
N PRO A 479 11.91 8.86 -6.08
CA PRO A 479 11.88 9.05 -7.54
C PRO A 479 10.54 9.57 -8.07
N TYR A 480 10.56 10.07 -9.29
CA TYR A 480 9.44 10.72 -9.98
C TYR A 480 8.75 9.79 -10.99
N LEU A 481 7.62 10.28 -11.53
CA LEU A 481 6.57 9.50 -12.22
C LEU A 481 5.80 8.57 -11.27
N HIS A 482 4.66 8.05 -11.72
CA HIS A 482 3.78 7.20 -10.90
C HIS A 482 4.44 5.86 -10.53
N ASN A 483 5.35 5.35 -11.37
CA ASN A 483 6.08 4.09 -11.17
C ASN A 483 7.51 4.29 -10.62
N GLY A 484 7.87 5.53 -10.25
CA GLY A 484 9.18 5.84 -9.68
C GLY A 484 10.36 5.49 -10.60
N SER A 485 10.21 5.70 -11.91
CA SER A 485 11.20 5.34 -12.96
C SER A 485 12.19 6.46 -13.29
N VAL A 486 12.08 7.64 -12.67
CA VAL A 486 12.98 8.79 -12.92
C VAL A 486 13.60 9.28 -11.60
N PRO A 487 14.93 9.28 -11.43
CA PRO A 487 15.59 9.49 -10.13
C PRO A 487 15.53 10.92 -9.60
N THR A 488 15.55 11.94 -10.47
CA THR A 488 15.63 13.36 -10.10
C THR A 488 14.67 14.22 -10.93
N LEU A 489 14.27 15.41 -10.44
CA LEU A 489 13.51 16.34 -11.28
C LEU A 489 14.34 16.83 -12.47
N ALA A 490 15.66 16.97 -12.29
CA ALA A 490 16.56 17.30 -13.40
C ALA A 490 16.49 16.24 -14.52
N GLU A 491 16.47 14.96 -14.14
CA GLU A 491 16.36 13.84 -15.08
C GLU A 491 14.98 13.79 -15.75
N LEU A 492 13.92 14.23 -15.07
CA LEU A 492 12.59 14.35 -15.68
C LEU A 492 12.56 15.36 -16.84
N LEU A 493 13.41 16.40 -16.78
CA LEU A 493 13.59 17.41 -17.83
C LEU A 493 14.54 16.96 -18.95
N VAL A 494 15.04 15.72 -18.91
CA VAL A 494 15.74 15.08 -20.03
C VAL A 494 14.70 14.40 -20.93
N PRO A 495 14.79 14.53 -22.28
CA PRO A 495 13.91 13.80 -23.18
C PRO A 495 13.90 12.29 -22.88
N PRO A 496 12.75 11.59 -22.88
CA PRO A 496 12.67 10.21 -22.41
C PRO A 496 13.66 9.24 -23.05
N ALA A 497 13.93 9.39 -24.34
CA ALA A 497 14.90 8.58 -25.08
C ALA A 497 16.33 8.69 -24.53
N LYS A 498 16.67 9.79 -23.84
CA LYS A 498 17.99 10.09 -23.28
C LYS A 498 18.07 9.94 -21.77
N ARG A 499 16.96 9.56 -21.10
CA ARG A 499 16.96 9.38 -19.64
C ARG A 499 17.94 8.27 -19.21
N MET A 500 18.22 8.14 -17.92
CA MET A 500 18.96 7.02 -17.32
C MET A 500 18.19 5.71 -17.46
N SER A 501 18.86 4.61 -17.85
CA SER A 501 18.24 3.29 -18.02
C SER A 501 18.23 2.45 -16.74
N GLN A 502 18.98 2.90 -15.74
CA GLN A 502 18.99 2.35 -14.39
C GLN A 502 19.58 3.36 -13.43
N PHE A 503 19.23 3.26 -12.16
CA PHE A 503 19.81 4.07 -11.08
C PHE A 503 19.68 3.32 -9.76
N LYS A 504 20.49 3.67 -8.76
CA LYS A 504 20.38 3.07 -7.43
C LYS A 504 19.37 3.84 -6.57
N VAL A 505 18.68 3.13 -5.69
CA VAL A 505 17.70 3.70 -4.76
C VAL A 505 18.24 3.71 -3.34
N GLY A 506 18.11 4.82 -2.62
CA GLY A 506 18.58 4.96 -1.25
C GLY A 506 18.36 6.37 -0.69
N ALA A 507 18.79 6.59 0.55
CA ALA A 507 18.52 7.83 1.28
C ALA A 507 19.35 9.04 0.82
N ARG A 508 20.51 8.86 0.16
CA ARG A 508 21.36 10.01 -0.22
C ARG A 508 20.63 10.92 -1.20
N TYR A 509 20.71 12.22 -1.01
CA TYR A 509 19.88 13.16 -1.74
C TYR A 509 20.72 14.23 -2.45
N ASP A 510 20.45 14.39 -3.75
CA ASP A 510 21.08 15.42 -4.57
C ASP A 510 20.26 16.70 -4.49
N VAL A 511 20.75 17.65 -3.70
CA VAL A 511 20.14 18.98 -3.51
C VAL A 511 20.09 19.79 -4.80
N LYS A 512 21.08 19.61 -5.70
CA LYS A 512 21.19 20.36 -6.94
C LYS A 512 20.19 19.85 -7.98
N ASN A 513 20.14 18.54 -8.18
CA ASN A 513 19.28 17.92 -9.20
C ASN A 513 17.88 17.57 -8.66
N VAL A 514 17.67 17.71 -7.35
CA VAL A 514 16.40 17.47 -6.65
C VAL A 514 15.95 16.03 -6.82
N GLY A 515 16.57 15.12 -6.07
CA GLY A 515 16.16 13.72 -6.00
C GLY A 515 17.25 12.79 -5.50
N LEU A 516 17.30 11.57 -6.05
CA LEU A 516 18.28 10.56 -5.64
C LEU A 516 19.69 10.94 -6.07
N ASP A 517 20.63 10.91 -5.12
CA ASP A 517 22.05 11.09 -5.39
C ASP A 517 22.63 9.86 -6.11
N VAL A 518 23.57 10.06 -7.05
CA VAL A 518 24.18 8.96 -7.82
C VAL A 518 25.09 8.05 -7.00
N THR A 519 25.53 8.50 -5.82
CA THR A 519 26.45 7.78 -4.93
C THR A 519 25.74 6.80 -3.99
N GLN A 520 24.47 6.45 -4.22
CA GLN A 520 23.79 5.47 -3.36
C GLN A 520 24.55 4.15 -3.24
N GLU A 521 24.32 3.48 -2.12
CA GLU A 521 24.77 2.10 -1.87
C GLU A 521 23.63 1.07 -1.97
N GLY A 522 22.39 1.50 -2.16
CA GLY A 522 21.22 0.61 -2.25
C GLY A 522 21.05 -0.10 -3.61
N PRO A 523 19.95 -0.85 -3.78
CA PRO A 523 19.75 -1.69 -4.95
C PRO A 523 19.59 -0.88 -6.23
N THR A 524 20.03 -1.48 -7.34
CA THR A 524 19.87 -0.90 -8.67
C THR A 524 18.45 -1.16 -9.18
N ARG A 525 17.76 -0.10 -9.59
CA ARG A 525 16.47 -0.14 -10.27
C ARG A 525 16.68 -0.11 -11.78
N PRO A 526 16.41 -1.20 -12.50
CA PRO A 526 16.27 -1.15 -13.96
C PRO A 526 14.96 -0.45 -14.35
N VAL A 527 14.99 0.27 -15.47
CA VAL A 527 13.80 0.86 -16.11
C VAL A 527 13.79 0.55 -17.60
N THR A 528 12.62 0.52 -18.22
CA THR A 528 12.47 0.26 -19.65
C THR A 528 12.36 1.57 -20.43
N ASP A 529 12.60 1.49 -21.74
CA ASP A 529 12.46 2.62 -22.65
C ASP A 529 11.03 2.78 -23.19
N CYS A 530 10.85 3.64 -24.18
CA CYS A 530 9.55 3.92 -24.78
C CYS A 530 9.05 2.83 -25.74
N ASN A 531 9.88 1.83 -26.09
CA ASN A 531 9.44 0.69 -26.90
C ASN A 531 8.63 -0.32 -26.09
N ASP A 532 8.74 -0.27 -24.75
CA ASP A 532 8.00 -1.11 -23.83
C ASP A 532 7.22 -0.26 -22.81
N LEU A 533 6.27 0.51 -23.34
CA LEU A 533 5.45 1.44 -22.55
C LEU A 533 4.58 0.73 -21.50
N ASN A 534 4.25 -0.55 -21.68
CA ASN A 534 3.37 -1.29 -20.78
C ASN A 534 4.12 -2.20 -19.80
N SER A 535 5.40 -1.94 -19.56
CA SER A 535 6.27 -2.82 -18.76
C SER A 535 6.09 -2.73 -17.23
N GLY A 536 5.37 -1.73 -16.72
CA GLY A 536 5.35 -1.35 -15.30
C GLY A 536 6.59 -0.55 -14.86
N ASN A 537 7.63 -0.48 -15.69
CA ASN A 537 8.91 0.17 -15.40
C ASN A 537 9.32 1.20 -16.45
N SER A 538 8.42 1.62 -17.35
CA SER A 538 8.75 2.56 -18.40
C SER A 538 9.04 3.94 -17.82
N ARG A 539 10.16 4.50 -18.27
CA ARG A 539 10.56 5.89 -18.00
C ARG A 539 10.01 6.87 -19.04
N CYS A 540 9.10 6.42 -19.91
CA CYS A 540 8.60 7.22 -21.02
C CYS A 540 7.66 8.35 -20.56
N GLY A 541 7.34 9.25 -21.48
CA GLY A 541 6.32 10.28 -21.30
C GLY A 541 6.75 11.44 -20.41
N HIS A 542 5.77 12.31 -20.14
CA HIS A 542 5.95 13.55 -19.43
C HIS A 542 7.07 14.41 -20.07
N ASP A 543 6.90 14.74 -21.34
CA ASP A 543 7.89 15.48 -22.15
C ASP A 543 7.88 17.00 -21.88
N TYR A 544 7.01 17.46 -20.99
CA TYR A 544 6.90 18.86 -20.56
C TYR A 544 8.22 19.36 -19.98
N GLY A 545 8.65 20.54 -20.42
CA GLY A 545 9.92 21.15 -19.97
C GLY A 545 11.19 20.58 -20.61
N THR A 546 11.12 19.47 -21.36
CA THR A 546 12.32 18.84 -21.95
C THR A 546 13.02 19.71 -23.02
N ARG A 547 12.24 20.58 -23.68
CA ARG A 547 12.71 21.52 -24.72
C ARG A 547 13.17 22.88 -24.18
N LEU A 548 13.09 23.11 -22.87
CA LEU A 548 13.61 24.32 -22.25
C LEU A 548 15.13 24.43 -22.43
N SER A 549 15.64 25.66 -22.47
CA SER A 549 17.08 25.89 -22.40
C SER A 549 17.65 25.42 -21.05
N ASP A 550 18.96 25.17 -20.98
CA ASP A 550 19.60 24.72 -19.73
C ASP A 550 19.40 25.71 -18.58
N ASP A 551 19.40 27.02 -18.87
CA ASP A 551 19.18 28.05 -17.85
C ASP A 551 17.71 28.11 -17.40
N GLU A 552 16.76 27.90 -18.31
CA GLU A 552 15.35 27.74 -17.93
C GLU A 552 15.11 26.48 -17.10
N LYS A 553 15.79 25.36 -17.41
CA LYS A 553 15.70 24.14 -16.59
C LYS A 553 16.23 24.37 -15.18
N LYS A 554 17.38 25.04 -15.05
CA LYS A 554 17.92 25.43 -13.73
C LYS A 554 16.95 26.33 -12.97
N ALA A 555 16.36 27.32 -13.65
CA ALA A 555 15.37 28.21 -13.06
C ALA A 555 14.13 27.45 -12.56
N LEU A 556 13.57 26.58 -13.40
CA LEU A 556 12.44 25.74 -13.04
C LEU A 556 12.75 24.83 -11.85
N LEU A 557 13.89 24.15 -11.84
CA LEU A 557 14.31 23.32 -10.71
C LEU A 557 14.42 24.14 -9.42
N GLU A 558 14.97 25.35 -9.50
CA GLU A 558 15.07 26.24 -8.34
C GLU A 558 13.68 26.61 -7.78
N TYR A 559 12.70 26.85 -8.66
CA TYR A 559 11.33 27.09 -8.23
C TYR A 559 10.68 25.85 -7.59
N LEU A 560 10.88 24.66 -8.16
CA LEU A 560 10.31 23.42 -7.63
C LEU A 560 10.83 23.06 -6.23
N LYS A 561 11.99 23.59 -5.82
CA LYS A 561 12.48 23.51 -4.44
C LYS A 561 11.63 24.35 -3.48
N THR A 562 11.02 25.43 -3.96
CA THR A 562 10.23 26.35 -3.13
C THR A 562 8.77 25.94 -2.94
N LEU A 563 8.32 24.93 -3.68
CA LEU A 563 6.97 24.38 -3.62
C LEU A 563 6.78 23.44 -2.43
#